data_AF-A0A2V8NWL7-F1
#
_entry.id   AF-A0A2V8NWL7-F1
#
_cell.length_a   1.000
_cell.length_b   1.000
_cell.length_c   1.000
_cell.angle_alpha   90.00
_cell.angle_beta   90.00
_cell.angle_gamma   90.00
#
_symmetry.space_group_name_H-M   'P 1'
#
loop_
_entity.id
_entity.type
_entity.pdbx_description
1 polymer ?
#
loop_
_entity_poly.entity_id
_entity_poly.type
_entity_poly.pdbx_seq_one_letter_code
_entity_poly.pdbx_strand_id
1 'polypeptide(L)' 'MDDPALVVQHVYSEPLVAALPERHPLAAQRRISTRTLAREPYIAFPRRMNPGYIDRVIRFFQREGCPLKIVHEGDSLLM' A
#
# COMPACT_ATOMS: atom_id res chain seq x y z
N MET A 1 6.47 -5.64 18.47
CA MET A 1 5.76 -6.91 18.24
C MET A 1 6.77 -8.01 18.53
N ASP A 2 7.34 -7.97 19.73
CA ASP A 2 8.39 -8.90 20.19
C ASP A 2 8.04 -9.20 21.64
N ASP A 3 7.02 -10.05 21.81
CA ASP A 3 6.72 -10.66 23.09
C ASP A 3 7.26 -12.08 23.03
N PRO A 4 8.22 -12.46 23.88
CA PRO A 4 8.83 -13.78 23.86
C PRO A 4 7.85 -14.93 24.15
N ALA A 5 6.65 -14.63 24.67
CA ALA A 5 5.58 -15.61 24.85
C ALA A 5 4.76 -15.88 23.58
N LEU A 6 4.96 -15.11 22.51
CA LEU A 6 4.22 -15.25 21.25
C LEU A 6 5.05 -15.98 20.19
N VAL A 7 4.43 -16.97 19.54
CA VAL A 7 4.96 -17.62 18.34
C VAL A 7 4.19 -17.10 17.13
N VAL A 8 4.91 -16.55 16.14
CA VAL A 8 4.33 -16.02 14.90
C VAL A 8 4.69 -16.95 13.75
N GLN A 9 3.67 -17.43 13.04
CA GLN A 9 3.84 -18.25 11.84
C GLN A 9 3.21 -17.55 10.64
N HIS A 10 3.95 -17.48 9.53
CA HIS A 10 3.41 -16.98 8.27
C HIS A 10 2.46 -18.02 7.67
N VAL A 11 1.20 -17.63 7.47
CA VAL A 11 0.16 -18.51 6.92
C VAL A 11 0.01 -18.32 5.42
N TYR A 12 -0.03 -17.08 4.94
CA TYR A 12 -0.31 -16.76 3.55
C TYR A 12 0.21 -15.37 3.17
N SER A 13 0.54 -15.20 1.89
CA SER A 13 0.95 -13.93 1.29
C SER A 13 0.03 -13.61 0.12
N GLU A 14 -0.42 -12.36 0.05
CA GLU A 14 -1.30 -11.87 -1.00
C GLU A 14 -0.59 -10.80 -1.83
N PRO A 15 -0.88 -10.69 -3.14
CA PRO A 15 -0.31 -9.65 -3.96
C PRO A 15 -0.84 -8.28 -3.54
N LEU A 16 0.05 -7.29 -3.48
CA LEU A 16 -0.37 -5.89 -3.36
C LEU A 16 -0.99 -5.44 -4.69
N VAL A 17 -2.21 -4.91 -4.62
CA VAL A 17 -2.96 -4.41 -5.78
C VAL A 17 -3.21 -2.91 -5.66
N ALA A 18 -3.23 -2.22 -6.80
CA ALA A 18 -3.60 -0.81 -6.88
C ALA A 18 -5.07 -0.70 -7.26
N ALA A 19 -5.88 -0.12 -6.38
CA ALA A 19 -7.25 0.28 -6.71
C ALA A 19 -7.20 1.59 -7.50
N LEU A 20 -7.71 1.57 -8.73
CA LEU A 20 -7.72 2.72 -9.63
C LEU A 20 -9.14 2.94 -10.16
N PRO A 21 -9.54 4.19 -10.45
CA PRO A 21 -10.74 4.45 -11.22
C PRO A 21 -10.73 3.67 -12.55
N GLU A 22 -11.88 3.19 -13.01
CA GLU A 22 -11.99 2.35 -14.21
C GLU A 22 -11.36 3.00 -15.46
N ARG A 23 -11.49 4.33 -15.58
CA ARG A 23 -10.94 5.11 -16.71
C ARG A 23 -9.50 5.57 -16.51
N HIS A 24 -8.82 5.14 -15.45
CA HIS A 24 -7.44 5.52 -15.20
C HIS A 24 -6.52 4.91 -16.27
N PRO A 25 -5.54 5.64 -16.84
CA PRO A 25 -4.65 5.11 -17.88
C PRO A 25 -3.91 3.82 -17.46
N LEU A 26 -3.54 3.73 -16.18
CA LEU A 26 -2.90 2.52 -15.63
C LEU A 26 -3.87 1.36 -15.37
N ALA A 27 -5.19 1.55 -15.40
CA ALA A 27 -6.16 0.48 -15.16
C ALA A 27 -6.14 -0.60 -16.26
N ALA A 28 -5.68 -0.25 -17.47
CA ALA A 28 -5.47 -1.22 -18.54
C ALA A 28 -4.24 -2.12 -18.33
N GLN A 29 -3.39 -1.82 -17.34
CA GLN A 29 -2.15 -2.57 -17.10
C GLN A 29 -2.38 -3.68 -16.08
N ARG A 30 -2.07 -4.93 -16.48
CA ARG A 30 -2.12 -6.08 -15.57
C ARG A 30 -1.05 -6.04 -14.46
N ARG A 31 0.08 -5.38 -14.71
CA ARG A 31 1.17 -5.19 -13.74
C ARG A 31 1.66 -3.76 -13.85
N ILE A 32 1.76 -3.06 -12.72
CA ILE A 32 2.20 -1.67 -12.64
C ILE A 32 3.52 -1.64 -11.90
N SER A 33 4.52 -0.94 -12.44
CA SER A 33 5.79 -0.77 -11.73
C SER A 33 5.62 0.20 -10.56
N THR A 34 6.36 -0.01 -9.47
CA THR A 34 6.39 0.90 -8.32
C THR A 34 6.76 2.32 -8.74
N ARG A 35 7.72 2.48 -9.66
CA ARG A 35 8.13 3.78 -10.19
C ARG A 35 7.02 4.51 -10.94
N THR A 36 6.24 3.79 -11.75
CA THR A 36 5.10 4.38 -12.46
C THR A 36 4.03 4.80 -11.47
N LEU A 37 3.67 3.91 -10.54
CA LEU A 37 2.61 4.17 -9.57
C LEU A 37 2.98 5.28 -8.58
N ALA A 38 4.25 5.40 -8.20
CA ALA A 38 4.74 6.45 -7.30
C ALA A 38 4.58 7.88 -7.86
N ARG A 39 4.37 8.02 -9.18
CA ARG A 39 4.12 9.32 -9.84
C ARG A 39 2.66 9.75 -9.73
N GLU A 40 1.75 8.83 -9.42
CA GLU A 40 0.33 9.10 -9.27
C GLU A 40 0.00 9.64 -7.86
N PRO A 41 -1.06 10.44 -7.71
CA PRO A 41 -1.56 10.81 -6.39
C PRO A 41 -2.05 9.58 -5.63
N TYR A 42 -1.57 9.40 -4.40
CA TYR A 42 -1.94 8.28 -3.54
C TYR A 42 -2.86 8.74 -2.40
N ILE A 43 -3.99 8.06 -2.24
CA ILE A 43 -4.86 8.17 -1.08
C ILE A 43 -4.42 7.11 -0.08
N ALA A 44 -3.84 7.54 1.04
CA ALA A 44 -3.35 6.65 2.06
C ALA A 44 -4.48 6.02 2.86
N PHE A 45 -4.26 4.75 3.20
CA PHE A 45 -5.07 4.08 4.19
C PHE A 45 -4.88 4.75 5.56
N PRO A 46 -5.97 5.05 6.31
CA PRO A 46 -5.85 5.70 7.60
C PRO A 46 -4.95 4.94 8.56
N ARG A 47 -3.88 5.59 9.04
CA ARG A 47 -2.84 4.92 9.84
C ARG A 47 -3.42 4.38 11.15
N ARG A 48 -4.43 5.05 11.70
CA ARG A 48 -5.15 4.64 12.93
C ARG A 48 -5.81 3.26 12.81
N MET A 49 -6.20 2.84 11.61
CA MET A 49 -6.93 1.58 11.40
C MET A 49 -5.98 0.39 11.26
N ASN A 50 -4.81 0.59 10.64
CA ASN A 50 -3.78 -0.44 10.53
C ASN A 50 -2.40 0.17 10.30
N PRO A 51 -1.70 0.59 11.37
CA PRO A 51 -0.41 1.26 11.24
C PRO A 51 0.66 0.34 10.64
N GLY A 52 0.60 -0.97 10.94
CA GLY A 52 1.54 -1.95 10.41
C GLY A 52 1.43 -2.15 8.90
N TYR A 53 0.21 -2.13 8.35
CA TYR A 53 -0.02 -2.27 6.91
C TYR A 53 0.52 -1.07 6.13
N ILE A 54 0.11 0.14 6.50
CA ILE A 54 0.51 1.34 5.77
C ILE A 54 2.02 1.58 5.85
N ASP A 55 2.64 1.29 6.99
CA ASP A 55 4.10 1.37 7.14
C ASP A 55 4.81 0.36 6.23
N ARG A 56 4.26 -0.85 6.05
CA ARG A 56 4.81 -1.84 5.10
C ARG A 56 4.70 -1.36 3.65
N VAL A 57 3.56 -0.79 3.27
CA VAL A 57 3.37 -0.22 1.91
C VAL A 57 4.35 0.93 1.67
N ILE A 58 4.44 1.89 2.59
CA ILE A 58 5.37 3.03 2.47
C ILE A 58 6.82 2.54 2.36
N ARG A 59 7.24 1.62 3.23
CA ARG A 59 8.60 1.06 3.22
C ARG A 59 8.92 0.31 1.93
N PHE A 60 7.95 -0.38 1.34
CA PHE A 60 8.12 -1.06 0.06
C PHE A 60 8.50 -0.07 -1.06
N PHE A 61 7.75 1.04 -1.18
CA PHE A 61 8.06 2.09 -2.17
C PHE A 61 9.36 2.85 -1.89
N GLN A 62 9.68 3.09 -0.61
CA GLN A 62 10.94 3.73 -0.20
C GLN A 62 12.17 2.88 -0.57
N ARG A 63 12.10 1.56 -0.37
CA ARG A 63 13.19 0.63 -0.73
C ARG A 63 13.51 0.62 -2.22
N GLU A 64 12.51 0.86 -3.06
CA GLU A 64 12.66 0.99 -4.52
C GLU A 64 13.11 2.40 -4.96
N GLY A 65 13.40 3.31 -4.02
CA GLY A 65 13.78 4.69 -4.31
C GLY A 65 12.67 5.53 -4.96
N CYS A 66 11.42 5.09 -4.84
CA CYS A 66 10.25 5.70 -5.48
C CYS A 66 9.18 5.98 -4.43
N PRO A 67 9.37 6.95 -3.52
CA PRO A 67 8.41 7.22 -2.44
C PRO A 67 7.04 7.61 -3.00
N LEU A 68 5.96 7.13 -2.37
CA LEU A 68 4.59 7.46 -2.74
C LEU A 68 4.30 8.96 -2.55
N LYS A 69 3.58 9.55 -3.51
CA LYS A 69 3.04 10.91 -3.37
C LYS A 69 1.68 10.87 -2.66
N ILE A 70 1.71 10.85 -1.33
CA ILE A 70 0.49 10.88 -0.52
C ILE A 70 -0.16 12.26 -0.61
N VAL A 71 -1.39 12.33 -1.13
CA VAL A 71 -2.15 13.60 -1.27
C VAL A 71 -3.32 13.71 -0.30
N HIS A 72 -3.76 12.57 0.25
CA HIS A 72 -4.87 12.51 1.19
C HIS A 72 -4.76 11.24 2.06
N GLU A 73 -5.29 11.27 3.27
CA GLU A 73 -5.50 10.09 4.12
C GLU A 73 -7.01 9.86 4.20
N GLY A 74 -7.48 8.69 3.76
CA GLY A 74 -8.92 8.40 3.76
C GLY A 74 -9.49 8.27 5.17
N ASP A 75 -10.80 8.49 5.32
CA ASP A 75 -11.46 8.46 6.62
C ASP A 75 -12.01 7.09 7.01
N SER A 76 -12.19 6.16 6.07
CA SER A 76 -12.66 4.79 6.29
C SER A 76 -12.36 3.86 5.09
N LEU A 77 -12.38 2.54 5.32
CA LEU A 77 -12.13 1.48 4.31
C LEU A 77 -13.38 1.14 3.46
N LEU A 78 -14.57 1.54 3.88
CA LEU A 78 -15.81 1.31 3.12
C LEU A 78 -15.94 2.36 2.01
N MET A 79 -15.47 2.02 0.81
CA MET A 79 -15.90 2.63 -0.45
C MET A 79 -16.57 1.56 -1.30
#